data_AF-A0A662TSM7-F1
#
_entry.id   AF-A0A662TSM7-F1
#
_cell.length_a   1.000
_cell.length_b   1.000
_cell.length_c   1.000
_cell.angle_alpha   90.00
_cell.angle_beta   90.00
_cell.angle_gamma   90.00
#
_symmetry.space_group_name_H-M   'P 1'
#
loop_
_entity.id
_entity.type
_entity.pdbx_description
1 polymer ?
#
loop_
_entity_poly.entity_id
_entity_poly.type
_entity_poly.pdbx_seq_one_letter_code
_entity_poly.pdbx_strand_id
1 'polypeptide(L)'
;MNRRRGKKILTVREIHYMQLFETLTGLQPDHCIVDDEFNRVIFIVKFPSYENLAPEQVYRRIDRAVKGVTRILEREIGRTITVIPYSDKLEEFVQHLFRPAHVLSVRLIEYGSNRKTLLVTVPYEERSLAIGRSGHRVKLAECVLHLYYGIDRVRVIS
;
A
#
# COMPACT_ATOMS: atom_id res chain seq x y z
N MET A 1 6.31 -1.61 -19.43
CA MET A 1 7.12 -2.81 -19.16
C MET A 1 6.25 -3.77 -18.36
N ASN A 2 5.71 -4.81 -19.02
CA ASN A 2 4.71 -5.73 -18.48
C ASN A 2 5.36 -6.67 -17.46
N ARG A 3 5.44 -6.27 -16.18
CA ARG A 3 5.95 -7.15 -15.11
C ARG A 3 4.78 -8.00 -14.62
N ARG A 4 4.96 -9.32 -14.74
CA ARG A 4 4.01 -10.36 -14.32
C ARG A 4 3.56 -10.07 -12.89
N ARG A 5 2.30 -9.63 -12.72
CA ARG A 5 1.62 -9.59 -11.43
C ARG A 5 1.80 -10.98 -10.82
N GLY A 6 2.40 -11.09 -9.63
CA GLY A 6 2.35 -12.34 -8.89
C GLY A 6 0.88 -12.71 -8.76
N LYS A 7 0.43 -13.78 -9.42
CA LYS A 7 -0.96 -14.25 -9.30
C LYS A 7 -1.13 -14.81 -7.90
N LYS A 8 -1.32 -13.92 -6.92
CA LYS A 8 -1.81 -14.32 -5.61
C LYS A 8 -3.22 -14.83 -5.81
N ILE A 9 -3.44 -16.08 -5.44
CA ILE A 9 -4.79 -16.62 -5.34
C ILE A 9 -5.42 -15.95 -4.12
N LEU A 10 -6.49 -15.19 -4.34
CA LEU A 10 -7.22 -14.54 -3.27
C LEU A 10 -7.96 -15.57 -2.44
N THR A 11 -7.87 -15.43 -1.12
CA THR A 11 -8.63 -16.25 -0.19
C THR A 11 -10.10 -15.83 -0.17
N VAL A 12 -10.99 -16.71 0.30
CA VAL A 12 -12.42 -16.39 0.48
C VAL A 12 -12.62 -15.13 1.34
N ARG A 13 -11.79 -14.97 2.38
CA ARG A 13 -11.80 -13.80 3.27
C ARG A 13 -11.43 -12.52 2.53
N GLU A 14 -10.40 -12.56 1.70
CA GLU A 14 -9.97 -11.40 0.90
C GLU A 14 -11.01 -11.00 -0.15
N ILE A 15 -11.62 -11.99 -0.83
CA ILE A 15 -12.71 -11.75 -1.78
C ILE A 15 -13.89 -11.08 -1.09
N HIS A 16 -14.31 -11.60 0.06
CA HIS A 16 -15.41 -11.03 0.83
C HIS A 16 -15.13 -9.57 1.25
N TYR A 17 -13.92 -9.29 1.76
CA TYR A 17 -13.53 -7.93 2.13
C TYR A 17 -13.48 -6.98 0.93
N MET A 18 -13.03 -7.45 -0.23
CA MET A 18 -13.03 -6.67 -1.47
C MET A 18 -14.44 -6.31 -1.92
N GLN A 19 -15.37 -7.28 -1.90
CA GLN A 19 -16.77 -7.06 -2.24
C GLN A 19 -17.46 -6.07 -1.31
N LEU A 20 -17.22 -6.20 0.00
CA LEU A 20 -17.75 -5.27 1.00
C LEU A 20 -17.19 -3.85 0.80
N PHE A 21 -15.89 -3.74 0.55
CA PHE A 21 -15.24 -2.46 0.26
C PHE A 21 -15.83 -1.80 -0.99
N GLU A 22 -15.98 -2.55 -2.08
CA GLU A 22 -16.57 -2.06 -3.33
C GLU A 22 -18.03 -1.63 -3.14
N THR A 23 -18.84 -2.42 -2.42
CA THR A 23 -20.24 -2.11 -2.13
C THR A 23 -20.40 -0.79 -1.36
N LEU A 24 -19.52 -0.54 -0.39
CA LEU A 24 -19.62 0.64 0.48
C LEU A 24 -18.96 1.89 -0.11
N THR A 25 -17.88 1.74 -0.89
CA THR A 25 -17.08 2.87 -1.37
C THR A 25 -17.31 3.18 -2.86
N GLY A 26 -17.88 2.25 -3.62
CA GLY A 26 -17.93 2.30 -5.08
C GLY A 26 -16.56 2.14 -5.76
N LEU A 27 -15.51 1.83 -4.99
CA LEU A 27 -14.16 1.65 -5.49
C LEU A 27 -13.84 0.18 -5.63
N GLN A 28 -13.34 -0.21 -6.80
CA GLN A 28 -12.91 -1.59 -7.03
C GLN A 28 -11.45 -1.76 -6.56
N PRO A 29 -11.19 -2.58 -5.54
CA PRO A 29 -9.83 -2.90 -5.12
C PRO A 29 -9.20 -3.90 -6.12
N ASP A 30 -7.93 -3.69 -6.46
CA ASP A 30 -7.13 -4.62 -7.26
C ASP A 30 -6.61 -5.78 -6.39
N HIS A 31 -6.22 -5.46 -5.14
CA HIS A 31 -5.80 -6.47 -4.16
C HIS A 31 -6.27 -6.14 -2.75
N CYS A 32 -6.44 -7.18 -1.94
CA CYS A 32 -6.63 -7.12 -0.50
C CYS A 32 -5.53 -7.92 0.20
N ILE A 33 -4.93 -7.32 1.22
CA ILE A 33 -3.91 -7.93 2.06
C ILE A 33 -4.42 -7.88 3.50
N VAL A 34 -4.62 -9.04 4.11
CA VAL A 34 -4.91 -9.15 5.53
C VAL A 34 -3.59 -9.25 6.28
N ASP A 35 -3.31 -8.24 7.10
CA ASP A 35 -2.12 -8.16 7.94
C ASP A 35 -2.55 -8.39 9.39
N ASP A 36 -2.46 -9.65 9.81
CA ASP A 36 -2.84 -10.09 11.15
C ASP A 36 -1.85 -9.60 12.22
N GLU A 37 -0.59 -9.28 11.88
CA GLU A 37 0.42 -8.75 12.82
C GLU A 37 0.01 -7.36 13.35
N PHE A 38 -0.52 -6.51 12.48
CA PHE A 38 -0.97 -5.16 12.83
C PHE A 38 -2.50 -5.02 12.93
N ASN A 39 -3.23 -6.14 12.91
CA ASN A 39 -4.70 -6.19 12.92
C ASN A 39 -5.35 -5.20 11.93
N ARG A 40 -4.91 -5.28 10.66
CA ARG A 40 -5.35 -4.35 9.60
C ARG A 40 -5.63 -5.07 8.28
N VAL A 41 -6.42 -4.43 7.44
CA VAL A 41 -6.62 -4.81 6.04
C VAL A 41 -6.15 -3.68 5.15
N ILE A 42 -5.30 -4.02 4.18
CA ILE A 42 -4.75 -3.09 3.22
C ILE A 42 -5.44 -3.34 1.87
N PHE A 43 -6.21 -2.37 1.40
CA PHE A 43 -6.78 -2.38 0.06
C PHE A 43 -5.87 -1.60 -0.89
N ILE A 44 -5.45 -2.26 -1.97
CA ILE A 44 -4.78 -1.59 -3.07
C ILE A 44 -5.81 -1.30 -4.14
N VAL A 45 -5.96 -0.02 -4.49
CA VAL A 45 -6.97 0.44 -5.45
C VAL A 45 -6.29 0.94 -6.72
N LYS A 46 -6.66 0.35 -7.87
CA LYS A 46 -6.22 0.81 -9.20
C LYS A 46 -7.37 1.54 -9.87
N PHE A 47 -7.09 2.72 -10.41
CA PHE A 47 -8.11 3.54 -11.04
C PHE A 47 -7.81 3.77 -12.52
N PRO A 48 -8.64 3.23 -13.43
CA PRO A 48 -8.43 3.42 -14.86
C PRO A 48 -8.65 4.87 -15.32
N SER A 49 -9.45 5.66 -14.61
CA SER A 49 -9.73 7.07 -14.97
C SER A 49 -8.69 8.08 -14.45
N TYR A 50 -7.60 7.61 -13.83
CA TYR A 50 -6.61 8.45 -13.13
C TYR A 50 -5.30 8.61 -13.87
N GLU A 51 -5.16 8.06 -15.09
CA GLU A 51 -3.93 8.13 -15.89
C GLU A 51 -3.45 9.57 -16.14
N ASN A 52 -4.34 10.57 -16.01
CA ASN A 52 -4.06 12.00 -16.18
C ASN A 52 -4.24 12.84 -14.91
N LEU A 53 -4.30 12.23 -13.72
CA LEU A 53 -4.45 12.96 -12.46
C LEU A 53 -3.12 13.10 -11.73
N ALA A 54 -2.94 14.26 -11.09
CA ALA A 54 -1.88 14.43 -10.12
C ALA A 54 -2.14 13.53 -8.89
N PRO A 55 -1.09 13.04 -8.21
CA PRO A 55 -1.24 12.20 -7.01
C PRO A 55 -2.22 12.77 -5.98
N GLU A 56 -2.19 14.08 -5.73
CA GLU A 56 -3.08 14.78 -4.79
C GLU A 56 -4.57 14.63 -5.15
N GLN A 57 -4.90 14.61 -6.44
CA GLN A 57 -6.28 14.39 -6.89
C GLN A 57 -6.71 12.94 -6.64
N VAL A 58 -5.81 11.97 -6.84
CA VAL A 58 -6.04 10.56 -6.55
C VAL A 58 -6.36 10.36 -5.06
N TYR A 59 -5.51 10.90 -4.18
CA TYR A 59 -5.75 10.83 -2.73
C TYR A 59 -7.07 11.46 -2.33
N ARG A 60 -7.37 12.68 -2.80
CA ARG A 60 -8.63 13.35 -2.48
C ARG A 60 -9.87 12.55 -2.90
N ARG A 61 -9.79 11.82 -4.01
CA ARG A 61 -10.90 10.97 -4.47
C ARG A 61 -11.06 9.74 -3.58
N ILE A 62 -9.96 9.07 -3.25
CA ILE A 62 -9.97 7.95 -2.30
C ILE A 62 -10.53 8.42 -0.96
N ASP A 63 -9.99 9.50 -0.40
CA ASP A 63 -10.41 10.05 0.87
C ASP A 63 -11.91 10.35 0.88
N ARG A 64 -12.45 10.96 -0.18
CA ARG A 64 -13.90 11.22 -0.31
C ARG A 64 -14.72 9.95 -0.37
N ALA A 65 -14.26 8.93 -1.10
CA ALA A 65 -14.99 7.68 -1.27
C ALA A 65 -15.03 6.84 0.01
N VAL A 66 -13.97 6.88 0.82
CA VAL A 66 -13.91 6.13 2.08
C VAL A 66 -14.44 6.93 3.27
N LYS A 67 -14.49 8.27 3.16
CA LYS A 67 -15.04 9.15 4.19
C LYS A 67 -16.48 8.76 4.52
N GLY A 68 -16.74 8.53 5.80
CA GLY A 68 -18.07 8.15 6.31
C GLY A 68 -18.34 6.65 6.31
N VAL A 69 -17.68 5.86 5.46
CA VAL A 69 -17.86 4.39 5.41
C VAL A 69 -16.71 3.62 6.05
N THR A 70 -15.52 4.21 6.23
CA THR A 70 -14.38 3.54 6.88
C THR A 70 -14.75 2.96 8.23
N ARG A 71 -15.50 3.68 9.06
CA ARG A 71 -15.87 3.20 10.40
C ARG A 71 -16.82 2.01 10.36
N ILE A 72 -17.68 1.95 9.34
CA ILE A 72 -18.58 0.81 9.10
C ILE A 72 -17.73 -0.38 8.63
N LEU A 73 -16.85 -0.17 7.65
CA LEU A 73 -15.92 -1.20 7.17
C LEU A 73 -15.09 -1.80 8.31
N GLU A 74 -14.49 -0.97 9.16
CA GLU A 74 -13.70 -1.42 10.31
C GLU A 74 -14.53 -2.24 11.30
N ARG A 75 -15.80 -1.86 11.52
CA ARG A 75 -16.71 -2.58 12.41
C ARG A 75 -17.07 -3.96 11.86
N GLU A 76 -17.41 -4.04 10.58
CA GLU A 76 -17.79 -5.29 9.92
C GLU A 76 -16.59 -6.23 9.75
N ILE A 77 -15.42 -5.70 9.43
CA ILE A 77 -14.18 -6.48 9.21
C ILE A 77 -13.47 -6.81 10.54
N GLY A 78 -13.67 -5.99 11.58
CA GLY A 78 -13.00 -6.11 12.88
C GLY A 78 -11.52 -5.69 12.85
N ARG A 79 -11.07 -4.99 11.81
CA ARG A 79 -9.68 -4.60 11.57
C ARG A 79 -9.60 -3.16 11.10
N THR A 80 -8.49 -2.50 11.39
CA THR A 80 -8.23 -1.15 10.85
C THR A 80 -8.08 -1.21 9.33
N ILE A 81 -8.61 -0.23 8.62
CA ILE A 81 -8.58 -0.22 7.15
C ILE A 81 -7.54 0.79 6.65
N THR A 82 -6.64 0.32 5.78
CA THR A 82 -5.72 1.19 5.04
C THR A 82 -6.01 1.06 3.54
N VAL A 83 -6.10 2.19 2.84
CA VAL A 83 -6.37 2.22 1.39
C VAL A 83 -5.21 2.91 0.70
N ILE A 84 -4.63 2.26 -0.30
CA ILE A 84 -3.42 2.71 -0.96
C ILE A 84 -3.65 2.75 -2.47
N PRO A 85 -3.47 3.91 -3.12
CA PRO A 85 -3.49 3.98 -4.56
C PRO A 85 -2.34 3.18 -5.15
N TYR A 86 -2.63 2.36 -6.16
CA TYR A 86 -1.60 1.73 -6.97
C TYR A 86 -0.97 2.73 -7.95
N SER A 87 0.33 2.59 -8.22
CA SER A 87 1.00 3.23 -9.35
C SER A 87 1.87 2.22 -10.09
N ASP A 88 1.94 2.36 -11.42
CA ASP A 88 2.84 1.57 -12.26
C ASP A 88 4.31 2.05 -12.16
N LYS A 89 4.56 3.24 -11.59
CA LYS A 89 5.90 3.75 -11.27
C LYS A 89 6.27 3.37 -9.84
N LEU A 90 7.40 2.69 -9.66
CA LEU A 90 7.83 2.19 -8.34
C LEU A 90 8.03 3.33 -7.35
N GLU A 91 8.67 4.42 -7.77
CA GLU A 91 8.95 5.60 -6.97
C GLU A 91 7.66 6.21 -6.39
N GLU A 92 6.67 6.39 -7.25
CA GLU A 92 5.36 6.92 -6.88
C GLU A 92 4.60 5.95 -5.98
N PHE A 93 4.60 4.67 -6.31
CA PHE A 93 3.93 3.67 -5.47
C PHE A 93 4.58 3.58 -4.09
N VAL A 94 5.91 3.64 -3.99
CA VAL A 94 6.63 3.70 -2.71
C VAL A 94 6.27 4.99 -1.97
N GLN A 95 6.20 6.14 -2.63
CA GLN A 95 5.72 7.38 -2.01
C GLN A 95 4.31 7.22 -1.42
N HIS A 96 3.42 6.45 -2.06
CA HIS A 96 2.08 6.16 -1.52
C HIS A 96 2.14 5.36 -0.22
N LEU A 97 3.04 4.36 -0.14
CA LEU A 97 3.23 3.52 1.05
C LEU A 97 3.82 4.30 2.23
N PHE A 98 4.62 5.32 1.95
CA PHE A 98 5.35 6.10 2.96
C PHE A 98 4.64 7.38 3.40
N ARG A 99 3.43 7.71 2.91
CA ARG A 99 2.69 8.89 3.39
C ARG A 99 2.40 8.84 4.89
N PRO A 100 2.49 9.97 5.62
CA PRO A 100 2.77 11.34 5.14
C PRO A 100 4.25 11.69 4.91
N ALA A 101 5.21 10.78 5.08
CA ALA A 101 6.62 11.08 4.85
C ALA A 101 6.93 11.19 3.34
N HIS A 102 7.85 12.07 2.99
CA HIS A 102 8.38 12.29 1.65
C HIS A 102 9.52 11.31 1.37
N VAL A 103 9.47 10.71 0.19
CA VAL A 103 10.50 9.81 -0.32
C VAL A 103 11.37 10.60 -1.29
N LEU A 104 12.64 10.77 -0.93
CA LEU A 104 13.64 11.48 -1.75
C LEU A 104 14.18 10.60 -2.86
N SER A 105 14.41 9.32 -2.57
CA SER A 105 14.87 8.34 -3.56
C SER A 105 14.59 6.91 -3.11
N VAL A 106 14.51 6.01 -4.09
CA VAL A 106 14.40 4.57 -3.86
C VAL A 106 15.56 3.86 -4.57
N ARG A 107 16.15 2.86 -3.92
CA ARG A 107 17.23 2.05 -4.51
C ARG A 107 17.01 0.58 -4.17
N LEU A 108 16.85 -0.25 -5.19
CA LEU A 108 16.78 -1.69 -5.02
C LEU A 108 18.20 -2.26 -4.91
N ILE A 109 18.44 -3.05 -3.87
CA ILE A 109 19.66 -3.84 -3.69
C ILE A 109 19.30 -5.31 -3.70
N GLU A 110 20.00 -6.07 -4.55
CA GLU A 110 19.86 -7.52 -4.63
C GLU A 110 21.16 -8.15 -4.09
N TYR A 111 21.06 -8.87 -2.97
CA TYR A 111 22.20 -9.57 -2.36
C TYR A 111 22.13 -11.05 -2.75
N GLY A 112 22.95 -11.48 -3.70
CA GLY A 112 22.91 -12.85 -4.23
C GLY A 112 21.54 -13.19 -4.84
N SER A 113 21.34 -14.45 -5.20
CA SER A 113 20.24 -14.87 -6.08
C SER A 113 18.82 -14.70 -5.52
N ASN A 114 18.60 -14.49 -4.22
CA ASN A 114 17.27 -14.68 -3.63
C ASN A 114 16.76 -13.62 -2.64
N ARG A 115 17.46 -12.51 -2.38
CA ARG A 115 16.94 -11.48 -1.45
C ARG A 115 17.00 -10.07 -2.01
N LYS A 116 15.82 -9.44 -2.08
CA LYS A 116 15.64 -8.06 -2.56
C LYS A 116 15.36 -7.12 -1.41
N THR A 117 16.22 -6.12 -1.24
CA THR A 117 16.07 -5.07 -0.23
C THR A 117 15.86 -3.72 -0.91
N LEU A 118 14.76 -3.03 -0.59
CA LEU A 118 14.54 -1.66 -1.05
C LEU A 118 15.06 -0.68 0.01
N LEU A 119 15.99 0.18 -0.40
CA LEU A 119 16.40 1.34 0.38
C LEU A 119 15.50 2.52 0.00
N VAL A 120 14.91 3.15 1.02
CA VAL A 120 14.05 4.32 0.87
C VAL A 120 14.68 5.47 1.61
N THR A 121 15.12 6.49 0.88
CA THR A 121 15.72 7.70 1.45
C THR A 121 14.62 8.70 1.75
N VAL A 122 14.58 9.23 2.97
CA VAL A 122 13.61 10.23 3.44
C VAL A 122 14.35 11.39 4.12
N PRO A 123 13.75 12.57 4.27
CA PRO A 123 14.35 13.64 5.07
C PRO A 123 14.61 13.16 6.52
N TYR A 124 15.69 13.65 7.14
CA TYR A 124 16.11 13.22 8.47
C TYR A 124 15.02 13.48 9.53
N GLU A 125 14.40 14.64 9.45
CA GLU A 125 13.28 15.09 10.27
C GLU A 125 12.01 14.23 10.11
N GLU A 126 11.86 13.52 8.99
CA GLU A 126 10.70 12.66 8.71
C GLU A 126 10.99 11.17 8.93
N ARG A 127 12.22 10.81 9.34
CA ARG A 127 12.60 9.40 9.58
C ARG A 127 11.64 8.66 10.50
N SER A 128 11.21 9.30 11.58
CA SER A 128 10.25 8.72 12.55
C SER A 128 8.88 8.50 11.91
N LEU A 129 8.42 9.43 11.07
CA LEU A 129 7.18 9.29 10.30
C LEU A 129 7.29 8.15 9.29
N ALA A 130 8.39 8.06 8.55
CA ALA A 130 8.63 7.03 7.55
C ALA A 130 8.68 5.61 8.15
N ILE A 131 9.22 5.47 9.35
CA ILE A 131 9.23 4.17 10.07
C ILE A 131 7.84 3.86 10.65
N GLY A 132 7.18 4.87 11.21
CA GLY A 132 5.93 4.71 11.94
C GLY A 132 6.12 4.04 13.31
N ARG A 133 5.12 4.16 14.19
CA ARG A 133 5.15 3.57 15.52
C ARG A 133 5.39 2.05 15.42
N SER A 134 6.42 1.57 16.12
CA SER A 134 6.82 0.15 16.10
C SER A 134 7.08 -0.43 14.70
N GLY A 135 7.49 0.39 13.73
CA GLY A 135 7.74 -0.07 12.36
C GLY A 135 6.48 -0.31 11.53
N HIS A 136 5.31 0.11 12.00
CA HIS A 136 4.01 -0.11 11.34
C HIS A 136 3.98 0.30 9.86
N ARG A 137 4.69 1.37 9.47
CA ARG A 137 4.75 1.86 8.09
C ARG A 137 5.71 1.04 7.23
N VAL A 138 6.89 0.72 7.75
CA VAL A 138 7.87 -0.14 7.05
C VAL A 138 7.30 -1.54 6.80
N LYS A 139 6.61 -2.11 7.79
CA LYS A 139 5.95 -3.42 7.66
C LYS A 139 4.83 -3.40 6.64
N LEU A 140 4.07 -2.29 6.58
CA LEU A 140 3.08 -2.09 5.51
C LEU A 140 3.74 -2.14 4.14
N ALA A 141 4.84 -1.40 3.98
CA ALA A 141 5.56 -1.34 2.72
C ALA A 141 6.15 -2.70 2.34
N GLU A 142 6.70 -3.45 3.30
CA GLU A 142 7.19 -4.82 3.08
C GLU A 142 6.06 -5.75 2.59
N CYS A 143 4.90 -5.77 3.25
CA CYS A 143 3.76 -6.61 2.83
C CYS A 143 3.32 -6.32 1.39
N VAL A 144 3.19 -5.03 1.06
CA VAL A 144 2.73 -4.62 -0.28
C VAL A 144 3.80 -4.87 -1.33
N LEU A 145 5.06 -4.48 -1.09
CA LEU A 145 6.12 -4.60 -2.08
C LEU A 145 6.58 -6.05 -2.28
N HIS A 146 6.45 -6.91 -1.27
CA HIS A 146 6.67 -8.33 -1.42
C HIS A 146 5.67 -8.92 -2.43
N LEU A 147 4.38 -8.59 -2.30
CA LEU A 147 3.34 -9.07 -3.20
C LEU A 147 3.54 -8.62 -4.65
N TYR A 148 3.89 -7.35 -4.87
CA TYR A 148 3.95 -6.77 -6.21
C TYR A 148 5.32 -6.92 -6.90
N TYR A 149 6.42 -6.91 -6.13
CA TYR A 149 7.79 -6.84 -6.67
C TYR A 149 8.72 -7.93 -6.13
N GLY A 150 8.26 -8.78 -5.21
CA GLY A 150 9.10 -9.77 -4.53
C GLY A 150 10.19 -9.11 -3.69
N ILE A 151 9.95 -7.93 -3.14
CA ILE A 151 10.88 -7.23 -2.23
C ILE A 151 10.69 -7.79 -0.82
N ASP A 152 11.75 -8.34 -0.24
CA ASP A 152 11.70 -9.02 1.06
C ASP A 152 11.88 -8.08 2.25
N ARG A 153 12.63 -7.00 2.06
CA ARG A 153 12.94 -6.04 3.12
C ARG A 153 12.90 -4.61 2.63
N VAL A 154 12.47 -3.71 3.51
CA VAL A 154 12.49 -2.27 3.27
C VAL A 154 13.31 -1.59 4.37
N ARG A 155 14.28 -0.75 3.99
CA ARG A 155 15.14 -0.01 4.92
C ARG A 155 15.01 1.49 4.70
N VAL A 156 14.67 2.22 5.76
CA VAL A 156 14.63 3.68 5.76
C VAL A 156 16.01 4.25 6.06
N ILE A 157 16.48 5.12 5.16
CA ILE A 157 17.74 5.85 5.26
C ILE A 157 17.39 7.34 5.25
N SER A 158 18.20 8.14 5.95
CA SER A 158 18.07 9.58 6.10
C SER A 158 19.43 10.21 5.93
#